data_AF-A0AAW4GLM4-F1
#
_entry.id   AF-A0AAW4GLM4-F1
#
_cell.length_a   1.000
_cell.length_b   1.000
_cell.length_c   1.000
_cell.angle_alpha   90.00
_cell.angle_beta   90.00
_cell.angle_gamma   90.00
#
_symmetry.space_group_name_H-M   'P 1'
#
loop_
_entity.id
_entity.type
_entity.pdbx_description
1 polymer ?
#
loop_
_entity_poly.entity_id
_entity_poly.type
_entity_poly.pdbx_seq_one_letter_code
_entity_poly.pdbx_strand_id
1 'polypeptide(L)'
;MQKPLIVTLEASFAGLTFLPWFAWASNSLNPKLILHADQVEYRVLRTRTRPYSEIARVDYRKAPGTENVVLEFHAAKMTFIANTGLVRRTREAIALLHQQGCPLSDRAQALLLPSGP
;
A
#
# COMPACT_ATOMS: atom_id res chain seq x y z
N MET A 1 7.94 13.55 -17.63
CA MET A 1 8.21 13.08 -16.25
C MET A 1 6.88 13.03 -15.51
N GLN A 2 6.48 11.87 -14.99
CA GLN A 2 5.22 11.73 -14.26
C GLN A 2 5.40 12.29 -12.84
N LYS A 3 4.47 13.14 -12.39
CA LYS A 3 4.54 13.74 -11.05
C LYS A 3 4.32 12.66 -9.98
N PRO A 4 5.08 12.63 -8.88
CA PRO A 4 4.85 11.65 -7.82
C PRO A 4 3.46 11.84 -7.19
N LEU A 5 2.76 10.72 -6.95
CA LEU A 5 1.51 10.70 -6.21
C LEU A 5 1.80 10.62 -4.71
N ILE A 6 1.38 11.63 -3.96
CA ILE A 6 1.45 11.62 -2.49
C ILE A 6 0.12 11.08 -1.98
N VAL A 7 0.14 9.91 -1.34
CA VAL A 7 -1.06 9.29 -0.79
C VAL A 7 -1.26 9.79 0.64
N THR A 8 -2.39 10.46 0.91
CA THR A 8 -2.76 10.83 2.28
C THR A 8 -3.08 9.58 3.09
N LEU A 9 -2.42 9.45 4.25
CA LEU A 9 -2.56 8.32 5.16
C LEU A 9 -3.04 8.79 6.54
N GLU A 10 -3.91 7.99 7.16
CA GLU A 10 -4.28 8.12 8.58
C GLU A 10 -3.21 7.45 9.46
N ALA A 11 -2.64 6.34 8.99
CA ALA A 11 -1.59 5.60 9.66
C ALA A 11 -0.83 4.69 8.70
N SER A 12 0.36 4.27 9.10
CA SER A 12 1.11 3.20 8.44
C SER A 12 1.60 2.17 9.45
N PHE A 13 1.81 0.94 8.99
CA PHE A 13 2.20 -0.19 9.83
C PHE A 13 3.24 -1.07 9.15
N ALA A 14 4.07 -1.72 9.96
CA ALA A 14 4.94 -2.80 9.52
C ALA A 14 4.34 -4.12 10.01
N GLY A 15 3.93 -4.98 9.08
CA GLY A 15 3.34 -6.28 9.38
C GLY A 15 4.28 -7.44 9.06
N LEU A 16 3.80 -8.65 9.33
CA LEU A 16 4.47 -9.90 8.94
C LEU A 16 3.69 -10.55 7.80
N THR A 17 4.37 -10.90 6.70
CA THR A 17 3.72 -11.43 5.49
C THR A 17 2.93 -12.71 5.73
N PHE A 18 3.39 -13.55 6.66
CA PHE A 18 2.78 -14.85 6.98
C PHE A 18 1.73 -14.78 8.10
N LEU A 19 1.58 -13.65 8.81
CA LEU A 19 0.58 -13.45 9.85
C LEU A 19 -0.36 -12.32 9.45
N PRO A 20 -1.57 -12.63 8.94
CA PRO A 20 -2.53 -11.59 8.61
C PRO A 20 -2.90 -10.77 9.86
N TRP A 21 -3.12 -9.47 9.68
CA TRP A 21 -3.56 -8.52 10.73
C TRP A 21 -2.58 -8.27 11.87
N PHE A 22 -1.39 -8.88 11.85
CA PHE A 22 -0.36 -8.58 12.81
C PHE A 22 0.53 -7.44 12.30
N ALA A 23 0.56 -6.35 13.06
CA ALA A 23 1.50 -5.24 12.89
C ALA A 23 2.41 -5.17 14.12
N TRP A 24 3.73 -5.21 13.90
CA TRP A 24 4.71 -5.11 14.98
C TRP A 24 5.17 -3.66 15.22
N ALA A 25 4.91 -2.77 14.27
CA ALA A 25 5.13 -1.33 14.42
C ALA A 25 4.04 -0.55 13.70
N SER A 26 3.77 0.65 14.21
CA SER A 26 2.80 1.61 13.63
C SER A 26 3.36 3.03 13.67
N ASN A 27 2.83 3.89 12.80
CA ASN A 27 3.08 5.32 12.81
C ASN A 27 1.83 6.08 12.33
N SER A 28 1.24 6.88 13.21
CA SER A 28 0.15 7.81 12.89
C SER A 28 0.56 9.28 12.99
N LEU A 29 1.76 9.58 13.51
CA LEU A 29 2.26 10.95 13.67
C LEU A 29 2.71 11.54 12.34
N ASN A 30 3.43 10.76 11.54
CA ASN A 30 3.89 11.19 10.23
C ASN A 30 3.99 10.02 9.23
N PRO A 31 2.91 9.24 9.02
CA PRO A 31 2.91 8.17 8.04
C PRO A 31 3.23 8.73 6.65
N LYS A 32 3.85 7.90 5.80
CA LYS A 32 4.19 8.31 4.43
C LYS A 32 4.02 7.17 3.46
N LEU A 33 3.40 7.48 2.32
CA LEU A 33 3.45 6.73 1.09
C LEU A 33 3.49 7.71 -0.09
N ILE A 34 4.57 7.67 -0.85
CA ILE A 34 4.76 8.44 -2.08
C ILE A 34 5.09 7.46 -3.19
N LEU A 35 4.35 7.55 -4.28
CA LEU A 35 4.53 6.72 -5.46
C LEU A 35 5.24 7.57 -6.52
N HIS A 36 6.54 7.35 -6.66
CA HIS A 36 7.38 8.02 -7.66
C HIS A 36 7.26 7.29 -9.01
N ALA A 37 7.95 7.78 -10.03
CA ALA A 37 7.88 7.20 -11.37
C ALA A 37 8.42 5.77 -11.47
N ASP A 38 9.40 5.39 -10.63
CA ASP A 38 10.14 4.13 -10.70
C ASP A 38 10.20 3.37 -9.35
N GLN A 39 9.77 4.01 -8.27
CA GLN A 39 9.92 3.50 -6.92
C GLN A 39 8.81 3.97 -5.98
N VAL A 40 8.62 3.21 -4.90
CA VAL A 40 7.80 3.61 -3.76
C VAL A 40 8.68 4.14 -2.64
N GLU A 41 8.28 5.26 -2.04
CA GLU A 41 8.82 5.76 -0.77
C GLU A 41 7.76 5.61 0.31
N TYR A 42 8.12 5.01 1.44
CA TYR A 42 7.21 4.82 2.56
C TYR A 42 7.89 4.97 3.91
N ARG A 43 7.10 5.27 4.94
CA ARG A 43 7.61 5.38 6.32
C ARG A 43 6.65 4.73 7.31
N VAL A 44 7.22 3.86 8.15
CA VAL A 44 6.65 3.45 9.43
C VAL A 44 7.53 4.03 10.52
N LEU A 45 8.64 3.38 10.89
CA LEU A 45 9.63 3.93 11.83
C LEU A 45 10.69 4.81 11.14
N ARG A 46 11.15 4.38 9.96
CA ARG A 46 12.11 5.10 9.12
C ARG A 46 11.63 5.16 7.68
N THR A 47 12.03 6.20 6.95
CA THR A 47 11.78 6.29 5.52
C THR A 47 12.56 5.19 4.80
N ARG A 48 11.90 4.53 3.86
CA ARG A 48 12.47 3.53 2.97
C ARG A 48 12.02 3.82 1.56
N THR A 49 12.89 3.56 0.62
CA THR A 49 12.60 3.63 -0.81
C THR A 49 12.89 2.27 -1.42
N ARG A 50 11.99 1.78 -2.27
CA ARG A 50 12.07 0.46 -2.91
C ARG A 50 11.58 0.56 -4.36
N PRO A 51 12.27 -0.06 -5.34
CA PRO A 51 11.74 -0.15 -6.69
C PRO A 51 10.45 -0.99 -6.70
N TYR A 52 9.58 -0.74 -7.67
CA TYR A 52 8.32 -1.50 -7.79
C TYR A 52 8.56 -3.00 -8.01
N SER A 53 9.68 -3.38 -8.63
CA SER A 53 10.09 -4.78 -8.84
C SER A 53 10.35 -5.57 -7.55
N GLU A 54 10.54 -4.89 -6.40
CA GLU A 54 10.66 -5.58 -5.12
C GLU A 54 9.30 -5.92 -4.48
N ILE A 55 8.20 -5.36 -4.99
CA ILE A 55 6.85 -5.63 -4.49
C ILE A 55 6.37 -6.96 -5.07
N ALA A 56 6.24 -7.95 -4.20
CA ALA A 56 5.73 -9.27 -4.55
C ALA A 56 4.22 -9.25 -4.82
N ARG A 57 3.47 -8.43 -4.06
CA ARG A 57 2.03 -8.34 -4.19
C ARG A 57 1.49 -7.07 -3.54
N VAL A 58 0.48 -6.47 -4.17
CA VAL A 58 -0.35 -5.41 -3.62
C VAL A 58 -1.70 -6.01 -3.25
N ASP A 59 -2.05 -5.90 -1.98
CA ASP A 59 -3.32 -6.39 -1.43
C ASP A 59 -4.17 -5.22 -0.92
N TYR A 60 -5.48 -5.43 -0.96
CA TYR A 60 -6.47 -4.52 -0.39
C TYR A 60 -7.09 -5.19 0.83
N ARG A 61 -7.04 -4.51 1.97
CA ARG A 61 -7.66 -4.99 3.20
C ARG A 61 -8.52 -3.93 3.84
N LYS A 62 -9.73 -4.34 4.19
CA LYS A 62 -10.71 -3.54 4.93
C LYS A 62 -10.94 -4.13 6.30
N ALA A 63 -10.90 -3.28 7.32
CA ALA A 63 -11.44 -3.56 8.65
C ALA A 63 -12.34 -2.38 9.05
N PRO A 64 -13.21 -2.51 10.07
CA PRO A 64 -14.07 -1.41 10.49
C PRO A 64 -13.28 -0.11 10.69
N GLY A 65 -13.66 0.93 9.94
CA GLY A 65 -13.00 2.24 9.98
C GLY A 65 -11.64 2.34 9.29
N THR A 66 -11.19 1.33 8.54
CA THR A 66 -9.89 1.38 7.85
C THR A 66 -9.96 0.88 6.41
N GLU A 67 -9.20 1.55 5.55
CA GLU A 67 -9.11 1.29 4.11
C GLU A 67 -7.63 1.17 3.77
N ASN A 68 -7.13 -0.06 3.64
CA ASN A 68 -5.69 -0.33 3.67
C ASN A 68 -5.15 -0.83 2.32
N VAL A 69 -4.04 -0.22 1.89
CA VAL A 69 -3.14 -0.76 0.87
C VAL A 69 -2.05 -1.56 1.58
N VAL A 70 -1.83 -2.80 1.17
CA VAL A 70 -0.80 -3.68 1.73
C VAL A 70 0.22 -3.99 0.65
N LEU A 71 1.49 -3.69 0.92
CA LEU A 71 2.63 -4.04 0.08
C LEU A 71 3.39 -5.20 0.72
N GLU A 72 3.42 -6.33 0.01
CA GLU A 72 4.27 -7.48 0.32
C GLU A 72 5.55 -7.38 -0.52
N PHE A 73 6.73 -7.63 0.06
CA PHE A 73 8.01 -7.51 -0.64
C PHE A 73 8.67 -8.89 -0.81
N HIS A 74 9.32 -9.15 -1.94
CA HIS A 74 9.94 -10.46 -2.24
C HIS A 74 10.99 -10.89 -1.23
N ALA A 75 11.93 -10.00 -0.91
CA ALA A 75 13.10 -10.31 -0.08
C ALA A 75 12.81 -10.23 1.44
N ALA A 76 11.63 -9.76 1.85
CA ALA A 76 11.33 -9.49 3.25
C ALA A 76 10.08 -10.27 3.71
N LYS A 77 10.18 -10.93 4.87
CA LYS A 77 9.02 -11.47 5.59
C LYS A 77 8.16 -10.37 6.25
N MET A 78 8.26 -9.15 5.75
CA MET A 78 7.56 -7.98 6.27
C MET A 78 6.67 -7.36 5.20
N THR A 79 5.58 -6.76 5.66
CA THR A 79 4.68 -5.97 4.83
C THR A 79 4.70 -4.50 5.27
N PHE A 80 4.41 -3.63 4.32
CA PHE A 80 4.02 -2.25 4.61
C PHE A 80 2.50 -2.15 4.46
N ILE A 81 1.81 -1.60 5.45
CA ILE A 81 0.37 -1.42 5.43
C ILE A 81 0.10 0.08 5.56
N ALA A 82 -0.66 0.63 4.62
CA ALA A 82 -1.02 2.04 4.58
C ALA A 82 -2.54 2.18 4.74
N ASN A 83 -2.99 2.71 5.87
CA ASN A 83 -4.37 3.10 6.06
C ASN A 83 -4.60 4.46 5.40
N THR A 84 -5.38 4.49 4.32
CA THR A 84 -5.68 5.71 3.55
C THR A 84 -6.95 6.44 4.05
N GLY A 85 -7.69 5.80 4.97
CA GLY A 85 -8.95 6.28 5.54
C GLY A 85 -10.14 6.28 4.58
N LEU A 86 -9.92 6.23 3.26
CA LEU A 86 -10.98 6.36 2.25
C LEU A 86 -10.75 5.40 1.09
N VAL A 87 -11.81 4.67 0.72
CA VAL A 87 -11.81 3.72 -0.40
C VAL A 87 -11.35 4.35 -1.72
N ARG A 88 -11.69 5.61 -1.98
CA ARG A 88 -11.26 6.34 -3.19
C ARG A 88 -9.74 6.52 -3.25
N ARG A 89 -9.11 6.86 -2.11
CA ARG A 89 -7.64 7.03 -1.99
C ARG A 89 -6.94 5.69 -2.11
N THR A 90 -7.51 4.64 -1.50
CA THR A 90 -7.02 3.27 -1.64
C THR A 90 -7.03 2.82 -3.09
N ARG A 91 -8.15 3.03 -3.79
CA ARG A 91 -8.32 2.65 -5.19
C ARG A 91 -7.32 3.39 -6.09
N GLU A 92 -7.16 4.69 -5.92
CA GLU A 92 -6.20 5.49 -6.68
C GLU A 92 -4.76 5.00 -6.49
N ALA A 93 -4.35 4.75 -5.24
CA ALA A 93 -3.03 4.21 -4.93
C ALA A 93 -2.81 2.82 -5.55
N ILE A 94 -3.78 1.91 -5.44
CA ILE A 94 -3.71 0.56 -6.04
C ILE A 94 -3.68 0.62 -7.57
N ALA A 95 -4.46 1.51 -8.18
CA ALA A 95 -4.45 1.69 -9.63
C ALA A 95 -3.08 2.13 -10.13
N LEU A 96 -2.44 3.09 -9.43
CA LEU A 96 -1.11 3.55 -9.81
C LEU A 96 -0.04 2.49 -9.57
N LEU A 97 -0.09 1.75 -8.47
CA LEU A 97 0.80 0.61 -8.24
C LEU A 97 0.64 -0.46 -9.34
N HIS A 98 -0.58 -0.72 -9.80
CA HIS A 98 -0.84 -1.65 -10.89
C HIS A 98 -0.26 -1.16 -12.23
N GLN A 99 -0.43 0.13 -12.54
CA GLN A 99 0.17 0.75 -13.73
C GLN A 99 1.71 0.65 -13.72
N GLN A 100 2.32 0.62 -12.54
CA GLN A 100 3.76 0.42 -12.35
C GLN A 100 4.18 -1.05 -12.43
N GLY A 101 3.27 -1.95 -12.79
CA GLY A 101 3.54 -3.38 -12.96
C GLY A 101 3.50 -4.20 -11.68
N CYS A 102 3.03 -3.64 -10.56
CA CYS A 102 2.92 -4.41 -9.32
C CYS A 102 1.81 -5.47 -9.43
N PRO A 103 2.08 -6.74 -9.06
CA PRO A 103 1.05 -7.79 -9.03
C PRO A 103 -0.04 -7.48 -8.01
N LEU A 104 -1.31 -7.65 -8.38
CA LEU A 104 -2.44 -7.45 -7.47
C LEU A 104 -2.95 -8.77 -6.91
N SER A 105 -3.42 -8.75 -5.67
CA SER A 105 -4.32 -9.78 -5.16
C SER A 105 -5.72 -9.65 -5.76
N ASP A 106 -6.53 -10.71 -5.67
CA ASP A 106 -7.93 -10.71 -6.13
C ASP A 106 -8.77 -9.58 -5.50
N ARG A 107 -8.56 -9.29 -4.20
CA ARG A 107 -9.25 -8.20 -3.51
C ARG A 107 -8.86 -6.82 -4.05
N ALA A 108 -7.57 -6.62 -4.31
CA ALA A 108 -7.08 -5.37 -4.89
C ALA A 108 -7.60 -5.20 -6.31
N GLN A 109 -7.64 -6.28 -7.10
CA GLN A 109 -8.18 -6.26 -8.45
C GLN A 109 -9.69 -5.99 -8.45
N ALA A 110 -10.45 -6.62 -7.55
CA ALA A 110 -11.88 -6.36 -7.38
C ALA A 110 -12.17 -4.90 -7.02
N LEU A 111 -11.28 -4.22 -6.29
CA LEU A 111 -11.43 -2.80 -5.95
C LEU A 111 -11.29 -1.86 -7.16
N LEU A 112 -10.56 -2.29 -8.20
CA LEU A 112 -10.37 -1.54 -9.44
C LEU A 112 -11.51 -1.75 -10.44
N LEU A 113 -12.30 -2.83 -10.29
CA LEU A 113 -13.46 -3.03 -11.13
C LEU A 113 -14.48 -1.91 -10.87
N PRO A 114 -15.15 -1.40 -11.92
CA PRO A 114 -16.28 -0.51 -11.72
C PRO A 114 -17.30 -1.23 -10.84
N SER A 115 -17.76 -0.58 -9.77
CA SER A 115 -18.95 -1.03 -9.07
C SER A 115 -20.05 -1.17 -10.12
N GLY A 116 -20.70 -2.33 -10.19
CA GLY A 116 -21.81 -2.57 -11.11
C GLY A 116 -22.91 -1.50 -10.99
N PRO A 117 -23.79 -1.40 -12.01
CA PRO A 117 -24.77 -0.33 -12.15
C PRO A 117 -25.66 -0.14 -10.92
#